data_AF-A0A2A4HIQ2-F1
#
_entry.id   AF-A0A2A4HIQ2-F1
#
_cell.length_a   1.000
_cell.length_b   1.000
_cell.length_c   1.000
_cell.angle_alpha   90.00
_cell.angle_beta   90.00
_cell.angle_gamma   90.00
#
_symmetry.space_group_name_H-M   'P 1'
#
loop_
_entity.id
_entity.type
_entity.pdbx_description
1 polymer ?
#
loop_
_entity_poly.entity_id
_entity_poly.type
_entity_poly.pdbx_seq_one_letter_code
_entity_poly.pdbx_strand_id
1 'polypeptide(L)'
;MDEEKLKASLGFLEELMTGTADVLPEHIGNPIKKISEFRKTLNSETDRGCALMAAAYIDEKLGGLLKSYLVDDPKIIKRMFDFNGPFGTFSSRIDSTYSLGLLPGNVHKDIHLLRKIRNDFAHVSSALTFDDEPISSRCRELHLDGKDNTSRPRGKFTRAMMAALGVIEVSTQQLKRRSAMPDHDISLNQKGIDALREFLKNNGMGDLVDLVQ
;
A
#
# COMPACT_ATOMS: atom_id res chain seq x y z
N MET A 1 25.97 16.14 -23.35
CA MET A 1 25.94 14.70 -23.65
C MET A 1 24.85 14.49 -24.68
N ASP A 2 25.14 13.83 -25.79
CA ASP A 2 24.23 13.70 -26.92
C ASP A 2 22.95 12.95 -26.52
N GLU A 3 21.78 13.41 -26.95
CA GLU A 3 20.48 12.85 -26.55
C GLU A 3 20.35 11.38 -26.99
N GLU A 4 20.94 11.04 -28.13
CA GLU A 4 21.10 9.67 -28.62
C GLU A 4 21.99 8.80 -27.71
N LYS A 5 23.12 9.33 -27.23
CA LYS A 5 24.02 8.61 -26.33
C LYS A 5 23.40 8.38 -24.96
N LEU A 6 22.62 9.35 -24.46
CA LEU A 6 21.85 9.19 -23.23
C LEU A 6 20.78 8.10 -23.39
N LYS A 7 20.04 8.11 -24.50
CA LYS A 7 19.00 7.11 -24.80
C LYS A 7 19.58 5.71 -24.96
N ALA A 8 20.71 5.57 -25.66
CA ALA A 8 21.44 4.31 -25.79
C ALA A 8 21.97 3.79 -24.45
N SER A 9 22.50 4.69 -23.60
CA SER A 9 23.00 4.35 -22.27
C SER A 9 21.87 3.94 -21.31
N LEU A 10 20.70 4.59 -21.41
CA LEU A 10 19.50 4.20 -20.67
C LEU A 10 18.96 2.85 -21.15
N GLY A 11 18.95 2.60 -22.45
CA GLY A 11 18.58 1.31 -23.03
C GLY A 11 19.49 0.17 -22.57
N PHE A 12 20.81 0.40 -22.58
CA PHE A 12 21.79 -0.57 -22.07
C PHE A 12 21.62 -0.85 -20.57
N LEU A 13 21.40 0.20 -19.75
CA LEU A 13 21.13 0.03 -18.32
C LEU A 13 19.82 -0.72 -18.07
N GLU A 14 18.81 -0.51 -18.89
CA GLU A 14 17.51 -1.18 -18.81
C GLU A 14 17.61 -2.66 -19.19
N GLU A 15 18.39 -2.97 -20.22
CA GLU A 15 18.71 -4.33 -20.66
C GLU A 15 19.55 -5.06 -19.59
N LEU A 16 20.54 -4.38 -19.01
CA LEU A 16 21.34 -4.87 -17.88
C LEU A 16 20.46 -5.15 -16.65
N MET A 17 19.57 -4.24 -16.27
CA MET A 17 18.64 -4.40 -15.14
C MET A 17 17.64 -5.53 -15.37
N THR A 18 17.16 -5.71 -16.60
CA THR A 18 16.21 -6.77 -16.95
C THR A 18 16.89 -8.13 -16.94
N GLY A 19 18.05 -8.25 -17.60
CA GLY A 19 18.82 -9.50 -17.63
C GLY A 19 19.40 -9.89 -16.28
N THR A 20 19.77 -8.92 -15.42
CA THR A 20 20.18 -9.21 -14.03
C THR A 20 19.00 -9.65 -13.16
N ALA A 21 17.80 -9.12 -13.37
CA ALA A 21 16.62 -9.56 -12.64
C ALA A 21 16.21 -11.02 -12.94
N ASP A 22 16.54 -11.54 -14.12
CA ASP A 22 16.28 -12.92 -14.52
C ASP A 22 17.19 -13.95 -13.83
N VAL A 23 18.38 -13.53 -13.39
CA VAL A 23 19.34 -14.40 -12.69
C VAL A 23 19.29 -14.27 -11.16
N LEU A 24 18.50 -13.34 -10.64
CA LEU A 24 18.30 -13.16 -9.20
C LEU A 24 17.24 -14.13 -8.65
N PRO A 25 17.34 -14.54 -7.36
CA PRO A 25 16.28 -15.30 -6.70
C PRO A 25 14.91 -14.63 -6.87
N GLU A 26 13.83 -15.40 -7.04
CA GLU A 26 12.50 -14.88 -7.37
C GLU A 26 12.02 -13.77 -6.42
N HIS A 27 12.29 -13.91 -5.12
CA HIS A 27 11.91 -12.91 -4.12
C HIS A 27 12.64 -11.56 -4.31
N ILE A 28 13.78 -11.54 -4.99
CA ILE A 28 14.53 -10.31 -5.33
C ILE A 28 14.22 -9.86 -6.75
N GLY A 29 14.20 -10.78 -7.72
CA GLY A 29 13.98 -10.46 -9.13
C GLY A 29 12.59 -9.93 -9.44
N ASN A 30 11.54 -10.49 -8.81
CA ASN A 30 10.15 -10.13 -9.11
C ASN A 30 9.82 -8.65 -8.80
N PRO A 31 10.17 -8.07 -7.64
CA PRO A 31 9.98 -6.64 -7.39
C PRO A 31 10.70 -5.77 -8.42
N ILE A 32 11.93 -6.12 -8.80
CA ILE A 32 12.73 -5.35 -9.75
C ILE A 32 12.06 -5.34 -11.12
N LYS A 33 11.58 -6.50 -11.59
CA LYS A 33 10.82 -6.60 -12.86
C LYS A 33 9.58 -5.73 -12.85
N LYS A 34 8.76 -5.83 -11.80
CA LYS A 34 7.53 -5.01 -11.66
C LYS A 34 7.83 -3.51 -11.65
N ILE A 35 8.87 -3.08 -10.94
CA ILE A 35 9.27 -1.67 -10.89
C ILE A 35 9.78 -1.19 -12.26
N SER A 36 10.54 -2.03 -12.96
CA SER A 36 11.03 -1.76 -14.32
C SER A 36 9.89 -1.62 -15.33
N GLU A 37 8.97 -2.59 -15.34
CA GLU A 37 7.76 -2.56 -16.17
C GLU A 37 6.90 -1.33 -15.88
N PHE A 38 6.67 -1.04 -14.60
CA PHE A 38 5.91 0.14 -14.20
C PHE A 38 6.56 1.44 -14.72
N ARG A 39 7.88 1.56 -14.61
CA ARG A 39 8.62 2.71 -15.14
C ARG A 39 8.47 2.83 -16.66
N LYS A 40 8.60 1.72 -17.40
CA LYS A 40 8.41 1.69 -18.86
C LYS A 40 7.02 2.22 -19.23
N THR A 41 5.98 1.71 -18.57
CA THR A 41 4.61 2.16 -18.79
C THR A 41 4.45 3.67 -18.50
N LEU A 42 4.95 4.17 -17.37
CA LEU A 42 4.82 5.60 -17.04
C LEU A 42 5.57 6.51 -18.03
N ASN A 43 6.68 6.05 -18.60
CA ASN A 43 7.46 6.82 -19.56
C ASN A 43 6.79 6.92 -20.94
N SER A 44 6.06 5.89 -21.36
CA SER A 44 5.37 5.88 -22.66
C SER A 44 4.07 6.71 -22.66
N GLU A 45 3.57 7.08 -21.49
CA GLU A 45 2.29 7.79 -21.36
C GLU A 45 2.38 9.29 -21.60
N THR A 46 1.23 9.91 -21.90
CA THR A 46 1.05 11.37 -21.76
C THR A 46 1.14 11.79 -20.29
N ASP A 47 1.22 13.08 -19.98
CA ASP A 47 1.24 13.55 -18.58
C ASP A 47 -0.02 13.10 -17.81
N ARG A 48 -1.20 13.28 -18.42
CA ARG A 48 -2.48 12.79 -17.89
C ARG A 48 -2.49 11.27 -17.76
N GLY A 49 -2.03 10.56 -18.80
CA GLY A 49 -1.95 9.09 -18.79
C GLY A 49 -1.04 8.57 -17.68
N CYS A 50 0.11 9.21 -17.48
CA CYS A 50 1.10 8.87 -16.47
C CYS A 50 0.50 8.98 -15.05
N ALA A 51 -0.20 10.08 -14.75
CA ALA A 51 -0.85 10.27 -13.46
C ALA A 51 -1.99 9.26 -13.20
N LEU A 52 -2.83 9.01 -14.21
CA LEU A 52 -3.95 8.06 -14.11
C LEU A 52 -3.45 6.62 -13.96
N MET A 53 -2.45 6.23 -14.76
CA MET A 53 -1.84 4.91 -14.72
C MET A 53 -1.14 4.66 -13.38
N ALA A 54 -0.35 5.62 -12.89
CA ALA A 54 0.29 5.51 -11.58
C ALA A 54 -0.73 5.32 -10.45
N ALA A 55 -1.82 6.09 -10.47
CA ALA A 55 -2.88 5.99 -9.47
C ALA A 55 -3.56 4.62 -9.51
N ALA A 56 -3.97 4.15 -10.70
CA ALA A 56 -4.62 2.85 -10.84
C ALA A 56 -3.71 1.70 -10.39
N TYR A 57 -2.43 1.74 -10.79
CA TYR A 57 -1.48 0.69 -10.42
C TYR A 57 -1.19 0.68 -8.92
N ILE A 58 -0.89 1.83 -8.32
CA ILE A 58 -0.61 1.89 -6.87
C ILE A 58 -1.85 1.49 -6.07
N ASP A 59 -3.05 1.90 -6.49
CA ASP A 59 -4.31 1.51 -5.84
C ASP A 59 -4.52 -0.03 -5.85
N GLU A 60 -4.25 -0.68 -6.98
CA GLU A 60 -4.26 -2.14 -7.09
C GLU A 60 -3.27 -2.78 -6.10
N LYS A 61 -2.05 -2.23 -6.00
CA LYS A 61 -1.00 -2.74 -5.10
C LYS A 61 -1.33 -2.56 -3.64
N LEU A 62 -1.94 -1.43 -3.25
CA LEU A 62 -2.45 -1.26 -1.89
C LEU A 62 -3.55 -2.27 -1.58
N GLY A 63 -4.42 -2.56 -2.54
CA GLY A 63 -5.44 -3.59 -2.38
C GLY A 63 -4.85 -4.99 -2.21
N GLY A 64 -3.82 -5.33 -3.01
CA GLY A 64 -3.05 -6.57 -2.85
C GLY A 64 -2.37 -6.67 -1.49
N LEU A 65 -1.70 -5.60 -1.05
CA LEU A 65 -1.03 -5.50 0.25
C LEU A 65 -1.99 -5.79 1.41
N LEU A 66 -3.17 -5.15 1.41
CA LEU A 66 -4.21 -5.37 2.42
C LEU A 66 -4.71 -6.83 2.41
N LYS A 67 -5.00 -7.40 1.23
CA LYS A 67 -5.47 -8.80 1.12
C LYS A 67 -4.42 -9.81 1.61
N SER A 68 -3.15 -9.54 1.37
CA SER A 68 -2.02 -10.36 1.83
C SER A 68 -1.79 -10.25 3.34
N TYR A 69 -2.21 -9.15 3.97
CA TYR A 69 -2.10 -8.97 5.43
C TYR A 69 -3.27 -9.58 6.20
N LEU A 70 -4.50 -9.40 5.71
CA LEU A 70 -5.72 -9.77 6.42
C LEU A 70 -5.97 -11.29 6.45
N VAL A 71 -6.85 -11.70 7.36
CA VAL A 71 -7.36 -13.08 7.44
C VAL A 71 -7.95 -13.51 6.11
N ASP A 72 -7.64 -14.73 5.68
CA ASP A 72 -8.11 -15.29 4.42
C ASP A 72 -9.55 -15.81 4.50
N ASP A 73 -10.50 -14.88 4.58
CA ASP A 73 -11.92 -15.19 4.43
C ASP A 73 -12.45 -14.52 3.14
N PRO A 74 -12.67 -15.28 2.05
CA PRO A 74 -13.11 -14.72 0.77
C PRO A 74 -14.40 -13.92 0.84
N LYS A 75 -15.36 -14.31 1.71
CA LYS A 75 -16.65 -13.62 1.83
C LYS A 75 -16.47 -12.28 2.54
N ILE A 76 -15.69 -12.26 3.62
CA ILE A 76 -15.39 -11.03 4.37
C ILE A 76 -14.54 -10.10 3.51
N ILE A 77 -13.48 -10.61 2.88
CA ILE A 77 -12.61 -9.82 1.99
C ILE A 77 -13.41 -9.21 0.85
N LYS A 78 -14.28 -9.97 0.18
CA LYS A 78 -15.15 -9.40 -0.87
C LYS A 78 -15.96 -8.20 -0.34
N ARG A 79 -16.67 -8.38 0.77
CA ARG A 79 -17.48 -7.32 1.39
C ARG A 79 -16.64 -6.10 1.81
N MET A 80 -15.41 -6.32 2.29
CA MET A 80 -14.53 -5.22 2.70
C MET A 80 -14.06 -4.36 1.53
N PHE A 81 -13.90 -4.95 0.35
CA PHE A 81 -13.44 -4.28 -0.87
C PHE A 81 -14.58 -3.83 -1.81
N ASP A 82 -15.83 -4.17 -1.50
CA ASP A 82 -16.99 -3.61 -2.19
C ASP A 82 -17.01 -2.07 -2.05
N PHE A 83 -17.74 -1.39 -2.94
CA PHE A 83 -17.75 0.08 -3.01
C PHE A 83 -18.10 0.77 -1.67
N ASN A 84 -19.03 0.20 -0.91
CA ASN A 84 -19.44 0.71 0.41
C ASN A 84 -18.63 0.13 1.58
N GLY A 85 -17.63 -0.71 1.29
CA GLY A 85 -16.78 -1.37 2.29
C GLY A 85 -15.63 -0.47 2.77
N PRO A 86 -14.99 -0.83 3.90
CA PRO A 86 -13.87 -0.08 4.46
C PRO A 86 -12.69 0.10 3.50
N PHE A 87 -12.47 -0.81 2.55
CA PHE A 87 -11.42 -0.74 1.54
C PHE A 87 -11.95 -0.49 0.13
N GLY A 88 -13.17 0.05 0.00
CA GLY A 88 -13.83 0.26 -1.30
C GLY A 88 -13.22 1.39 -2.14
N THR A 89 -12.59 2.38 -1.50
CA THR A 89 -12.06 3.57 -2.18
C THR A 89 -10.53 3.63 -2.16
N PHE A 90 -9.94 4.33 -3.12
CA PHE A 90 -8.49 4.56 -3.14
C PHE A 90 -8.01 5.27 -1.86
N SER A 91 -8.71 6.32 -1.42
CA SER A 91 -8.37 7.01 -0.17
C SER A 91 -8.41 6.09 1.05
N SER A 92 -9.45 5.27 1.18
CA SER A 92 -9.57 4.40 2.35
C SER A 92 -8.51 3.30 2.37
N ARG A 93 -8.06 2.82 1.20
CA ARG A 93 -6.90 1.91 1.11
C ARG A 93 -5.59 2.58 1.50
N ILE A 94 -5.37 3.84 1.12
CA ILE A 94 -4.19 4.62 1.56
C ILE A 94 -4.18 4.74 3.08
N ASP A 95 -5.29 5.18 3.68
CA ASP A 95 -5.39 5.38 5.13
C ASP A 95 -5.30 4.07 5.92
N SER A 96 -5.91 3.00 5.39
CA SER A 96 -5.89 1.68 6.04
C SER A 96 -4.49 1.07 6.06
N THR A 97 -3.76 1.15 4.96
CA THR A 97 -2.39 0.61 4.90
C THR A 97 -1.44 1.34 5.85
N TYR A 98 -1.60 2.65 6.01
CA TYR A 98 -0.84 3.41 7.01
C TYR A 98 -1.26 3.09 8.45
N SER A 99 -2.57 3.13 8.76
CA SER A 99 -3.08 2.91 10.12
C SER A 99 -2.84 1.49 10.64
N LEU A 100 -2.78 0.49 9.75
CA LEU A 100 -2.38 -0.88 10.08
C LEU A 100 -0.86 -1.06 10.25
N GLY A 101 -0.08 0.01 10.06
CA GLY A 101 1.39 -0.02 10.18
C GLY A 101 2.10 -0.70 9.01
N LEU A 102 1.42 -0.90 7.88
CA LEU A 102 1.98 -1.58 6.70
C LEU A 102 2.86 -0.66 5.84
N LEU A 103 2.66 0.65 5.93
CA LEU A 103 3.44 1.64 5.20
C LEU A 103 3.89 2.79 6.10
N PRO A 104 5.05 3.41 5.82
CA PRO A 104 5.52 4.57 6.56
C PRO A 104 4.75 5.85 6.18
N GLY A 105 4.77 6.84 7.07
CA GLY A 105 3.98 8.06 6.91
C GLY A 105 4.38 8.95 5.72
N ASN A 106 5.63 8.90 5.25
CA ASN A 106 6.03 9.60 4.03
C ASN A 106 5.44 8.97 2.76
N VAL A 107 5.36 7.63 2.70
CA VAL A 107 4.71 6.92 1.59
C VAL A 107 3.21 7.20 1.58
N HIS A 108 2.55 7.17 2.75
CA HIS A 108 1.14 7.58 2.89
C HIS A 108 0.88 8.99 2.33
N LYS A 109 1.68 9.97 2.74
CA LYS A 109 1.55 11.36 2.27
C LYS A 109 1.72 11.48 0.76
N ASP A 110 2.75 10.86 0.19
CA ASP A 110 3.04 10.94 -1.24
C ASP A 110 1.97 10.24 -2.09
N ILE A 111 1.39 9.12 -1.64
CA ILE A 111 0.27 8.48 -2.35
C ILE A 111 -1.02 9.33 -2.26
N HIS A 112 -1.23 10.08 -1.18
CA HIS A 112 -2.29 11.08 -1.16
C HIS A 112 -2.02 12.25 -2.12
N LEU A 113 -0.77 12.68 -2.30
CA LEU A 113 -0.43 13.66 -3.33
C LEU A 113 -0.69 13.09 -4.73
N LEU A 114 -0.34 11.83 -5.00
CA LEU A 114 -0.72 11.12 -6.22
C LEU A 114 -2.23 11.18 -6.46
N ARG A 115 -3.05 10.87 -5.45
CA ARG A 115 -4.52 10.93 -5.55
C ARG A 115 -5.00 12.32 -5.94
N LYS A 116 -4.42 13.38 -5.34
CA LYS A 116 -4.76 14.77 -5.67
C LYS A 116 -4.35 15.13 -7.11
N ILE A 117 -3.10 14.84 -7.48
CA ILE A 117 -2.57 15.07 -8.83
C ILE A 117 -3.44 14.37 -9.89
N ARG A 118 -3.78 13.09 -9.67
CA ARG A 118 -4.66 12.34 -10.57
C ARG A 118 -6.04 13.00 -10.70
N ASN A 119 -6.61 13.50 -9.61
CA ASN A 119 -7.90 14.18 -9.65
C ASN A 119 -7.82 15.50 -10.42
N ASP A 120 -6.75 16.27 -10.23
CA ASP A 120 -6.51 17.50 -10.98
C ASP A 120 -6.46 17.21 -12.50
N PHE A 121 -5.80 16.12 -12.91
CA PHE A 121 -5.78 15.67 -14.31
C PHE A 121 -7.13 15.15 -14.84
N ALA A 122 -7.98 14.57 -13.98
CA ALA A 122 -9.24 13.93 -14.36
C ALA A 122 -10.42 14.91 -14.46
N HIS A 123 -10.37 16.05 -13.75
CA HIS A 123 -11.49 16.98 -13.64
C HIS A 123 -11.37 18.22 -14.54
N VAL A 124 -10.41 18.25 -15.45
CA VAL A 124 -10.18 19.37 -16.39
C VAL A 124 -10.21 18.86 -17.82
N SER A 125 -11.00 19.52 -18.68
CA SER A 125 -11.15 19.15 -20.10
C SER A 125 -10.04 19.69 -20.99
N SER A 126 -9.36 20.77 -20.58
CA SER A 126 -8.24 21.35 -21.32
C SER A 126 -6.98 20.48 -21.27
N ALA A 127 -6.03 20.77 -22.15
CA ALA A 127 -4.68 20.23 -22.05
C ALA A 127 -4.05 20.68 -20.72
N LEU A 128 -3.48 19.74 -19.99
CA LEU A 128 -2.75 19.94 -18.74
C LEU A 128 -1.49 19.09 -18.78
N THR A 129 -0.45 19.61 -18.15
CA THR A 129 0.86 19.01 -18.00
C THR A 129 1.25 18.99 -16.53
N PHE A 130 2.33 18.29 -16.20
CA PHE A 130 2.89 18.34 -14.85
C PHE A 130 3.50 19.69 -14.48
N ASP A 131 3.77 20.57 -15.46
CA ASP A 131 4.34 21.89 -15.23
C ASP A 131 3.28 22.93 -14.83
N ASP A 132 2.00 22.62 -15.05
CA ASP A 132 0.88 23.51 -14.71
C ASP A 132 0.56 23.47 -13.21
N GLU A 133 0.12 24.60 -12.66
CA GLU A 133 -0.44 24.66 -11.31
C GLU A 133 -1.89 24.14 -11.29
N PRO A 134 -2.34 23.44 -10.22
CA PRO A 134 -1.63 23.19 -8.96
C PRO A 134 -0.71 21.96 -8.97
N ILE A 135 -0.59 21.26 -10.10
CA ILE A 135 0.09 19.96 -10.20
C ILE A 135 1.58 20.09 -9.91
N SER A 136 2.23 21.10 -10.49
CA SER A 136 3.67 21.29 -10.31
C SER A 136 4.04 21.57 -8.84
N SER A 137 3.21 22.33 -8.10
CA SER A 137 3.40 22.51 -6.66
C SER A 137 3.27 21.20 -5.89
N ARG A 138 2.27 20.38 -6.19
CA ARG A 138 2.12 19.07 -5.54
C ARG A 138 3.32 18.16 -5.81
N CYS A 139 3.89 18.21 -7.02
CA CYS A 139 5.09 17.46 -7.35
C CYS A 139 6.31 17.89 -6.53
N ARG A 140 6.40 19.17 -6.12
CA ARG A 140 7.48 19.67 -5.26
C ARG A 140 7.33 19.23 -3.79
N GLU A 141 6.13 18.85 -3.37
CA GLU A 141 5.84 18.35 -2.02
C GLU A 141 6.10 16.83 -1.86
N LEU A 142 6.42 16.12 -2.94
CA LEU A 142 6.72 14.69 -2.90
C LEU A 142 8.02 14.44 -2.14
N HIS A 143 7.97 13.68 -1.05
CA HIS A 143 9.14 13.40 -0.22
C HIS A 143 10.01 12.29 -0.80
N LEU A 144 9.41 11.33 -1.50
CA LEU A 144 10.09 10.14 -2.00
C LEU A 144 10.94 10.42 -3.25
N ASP A 145 10.85 11.62 -3.85
CA ASP A 145 11.65 11.98 -5.02
C ASP A 145 13.11 12.35 -4.70
N GLY A 146 13.42 12.57 -3.41
CA GLY A 146 14.72 12.92 -2.86
C GLY A 146 14.81 14.41 -2.47
N LYS A 147 15.32 14.69 -1.25
CA LYS A 147 15.68 16.06 -0.83
C LYS A 147 16.76 16.58 -1.79
N ASP A 148 16.64 17.82 -2.26
CA ASP A 148 17.58 18.50 -3.17
C ASP A 148 17.52 18.12 -4.66
N ASN A 149 16.42 17.49 -5.08
CA ASN A 149 16.25 17.12 -6.47
C ASN A 149 15.73 18.28 -7.34
N THR A 150 16.49 18.65 -8.38
CA THR A 150 16.17 19.74 -9.32
C THR A 150 15.40 19.30 -10.57
N SER A 151 14.91 18.05 -10.60
CA SER A 151 14.17 17.55 -11.75
C SER A 151 12.87 18.31 -11.99
N ARG A 152 12.45 18.31 -13.27
CA ARG A 152 11.10 18.72 -13.68
C ARG A 152 10.01 17.97 -12.90
N PRO A 153 8.85 18.60 -12.66
CA PRO A 153 7.70 18.02 -11.95
C PRO A 153 7.36 16.57 -12.33
N ARG A 154 7.26 16.24 -13.63
CA ARG A 154 7.01 14.86 -14.07
C ARG A 154 8.09 13.89 -13.61
N GLY A 155 9.36 14.29 -13.67
CA GLY A 155 10.47 13.45 -13.19
C GLY A 155 10.42 13.18 -11.70
N LYS A 156 10.04 14.20 -10.91
CA LYS A 156 9.81 14.06 -9.46
C LYS A 156 8.67 13.08 -9.17
N PHE A 157 7.55 13.27 -9.86
CA PHE A 157 6.39 12.38 -9.79
C PHE A 157 6.78 10.93 -10.07
N THR A 158 7.38 10.65 -11.24
CA THR A 158 7.73 9.28 -11.64
C THR A 158 8.64 8.60 -10.62
N ARG A 159 9.68 9.30 -10.12
CA ARG A 159 10.57 8.71 -9.11
C ARG A 159 9.88 8.46 -7.78
N ALA A 160 9.07 9.40 -7.30
CA ALA A 160 8.31 9.20 -6.07
C ALA A 160 7.37 7.99 -6.19
N MET A 161 6.72 7.81 -7.34
CA MET A 161 5.84 6.66 -7.59
C MET A 161 6.61 5.34 -7.67
N MET A 162 7.79 5.33 -8.29
CA MET A 162 8.66 4.15 -8.29
C MET A 162 9.12 3.78 -6.87
N ALA A 163 9.51 4.77 -6.06
CA ALA A 163 9.91 4.57 -4.69
C ALA A 163 8.75 4.05 -3.82
N ALA A 164 7.55 4.63 -3.98
CA ALA A 164 6.34 4.17 -3.30
C ALA A 164 6.01 2.71 -3.67
N LEU A 165 6.05 2.36 -4.95
CA LEU A 165 5.85 0.99 -5.41
C LEU A 165 6.89 0.03 -4.81
N GLY A 166 8.16 0.44 -4.79
CA GLY A 166 9.22 -0.36 -4.17
C GLY A 166 8.96 -0.66 -2.70
N VAL A 167 8.53 0.34 -1.92
CA VAL A 167 8.15 0.12 -0.52
C VAL A 167 6.95 -0.80 -0.40
N ILE A 168 5.93 -0.67 -1.25
CA ILE A 168 4.74 -1.54 -1.22
C ILE A 168 5.11 -2.99 -1.55
N GLU A 169 5.92 -3.24 -2.58
CA GLU A 169 6.32 -4.60 -2.98
C GLU A 169 7.20 -5.25 -1.89
N VAL A 170 8.17 -4.53 -1.33
CA VAL A 170 9.00 -5.03 -0.22
C VAL A 170 8.14 -5.32 1.01
N SER A 171 7.23 -4.42 1.38
CA SER A 171 6.29 -4.63 2.48
C SER A 171 5.43 -5.86 2.23
N THR A 172 4.94 -6.04 1.00
CA THR A 172 4.12 -7.20 0.62
C THR A 172 4.84 -8.52 0.83
N GLN A 173 6.13 -8.59 0.48
CA GLN A 173 6.93 -9.81 0.61
C GLN A 173 7.31 -10.17 2.04
N GLN A 174 7.49 -9.17 2.90
CA GLN A 174 7.91 -9.38 4.29
C GLN A 174 6.73 -9.68 5.23
N LEU A 175 5.50 -9.63 4.74
CA LEU A 175 4.32 -9.80 5.57
C LEU A 175 4.09 -11.25 5.98
N LYS A 176 3.77 -11.40 7.27
CA LYS A 176 3.10 -12.58 7.79
C LYS A 176 1.59 -12.33 7.77
N ARG A 177 0.88 -13.07 6.92
CA ARG A 177 -0.58 -13.01 6.85
C ARG A 177 -1.22 -13.35 8.19
N ARG A 178 -2.27 -12.62 8.57
CA ARG A 178 -3.03 -12.87 9.80
C ARG A 178 -3.91 -14.11 9.64
N SER A 179 -4.08 -14.86 10.73
CA SER A 179 -5.06 -15.94 10.83
C SER A 179 -6.21 -15.52 11.75
N ALA A 180 -7.38 -16.12 11.56
CA ALA A 180 -8.46 -16.00 12.54
C ALA A 180 -7.95 -16.52 13.90
N MET A 181 -8.43 -15.90 14.98
CA MET A 181 -8.26 -16.48 16.31
C MET A 181 -9.12 -17.75 16.41
N PRO A 182 -8.70 -18.74 17.22
CA PRO A 182 -9.57 -19.87 17.51
C PRO A 182 -10.87 -19.39 18.15
N ASP A 183 -11.93 -20.19 17.98
CA ASP A 183 -13.19 -19.95 18.65
C ASP A 183 -12.98 -19.84 20.16
N HIS A 184 -13.71 -18.92 20.79
CA HIS A 184 -13.62 -18.71 22.22
C HIS A 184 -14.15 -19.94 22.97
N ASP A 185 -13.30 -20.58 23.78
CA ASP A 185 -13.69 -21.74 24.59
C ASP A 185 -14.59 -21.32 25.76
N ILE A 186 -15.89 -21.49 25.58
CA ILE A 186 -16.91 -21.16 26.58
C ILE A 186 -16.75 -22.01 27.86
N SER A 187 -16.09 -23.18 27.80
CA SER A 187 -15.86 -24.01 28.99
C SER A 187 -14.94 -23.32 30.02
N LEU A 188 -14.11 -22.36 29.59
CA LEU A 188 -13.32 -21.53 30.49
C LEU A 188 -14.19 -20.65 31.40
N ASN A 189 -15.33 -20.19 30.90
CA ASN A 189 -16.28 -19.42 31.70
C ASN A 189 -16.89 -20.29 32.80
N GLN A 190 -17.24 -21.53 32.46
CA GLN A 190 -17.76 -22.49 33.45
C GLN A 190 -16.71 -22.81 34.51
N LYS A 191 -15.46 -23.07 34.11
CA LYS A 191 -14.35 -23.29 35.06
C LYS A 191 -14.09 -22.08 35.95
N GLY A 192 -14.21 -20.87 35.41
CA GLY A 192 -14.08 -19.63 36.17
C GLY A 192 -15.20 -19.45 37.19
N ILE A 193 -16.45 -19.72 36.78
CA ILE A 193 -17.62 -19.73 37.66
C ILE A 193 -17.45 -20.77 38.77
N ASP A 194 -17.04 -21.99 38.42
CA ASP A 194 -16.85 -23.08 39.38
C ASP A 194 -15.73 -22.75 40.38
N ALA A 195 -14.60 -22.20 39.91
CA ALA A 195 -13.51 -21.75 40.77
C ALA A 195 -13.92 -20.60 41.70
N LEU A 196 -14.72 -19.65 41.22
CA LEU A 196 -15.26 -18.56 42.04
C LEU A 196 -16.23 -19.09 43.11
N ARG A 197 -17.13 -20.02 42.73
CA ARG A 197 -18.03 -20.69 43.69
C ARG A 197 -17.26 -21.44 44.76
N GLU A 198 -16.21 -22.16 44.38
CA GLU A 198 -15.36 -22.90 45.32
C GLU A 198 -14.62 -21.94 46.26
N PHE A 199 -14.07 -20.84 45.74
CA PHE A 199 -13.46 -19.78 46.54
C PHE A 199 -14.43 -19.18 47.57
N LEU A 200 -15.67 -18.84 47.17
CA LEU A 200 -16.68 -18.27 48.06
C LEU A 200 -17.07 -19.25 49.17
N LYS A 201 -17.24 -20.54 48.84
CA LYS A 201 -17.50 -21.61 49.84
C LYS A 201 -16.36 -21.71 50.84
N ASN A 202 -15.12 -21.74 50.37
CA ASN A 202 -13.93 -21.91 51.23
C ASN A 202 -13.64 -20.70 52.13
N ASN A 203 -14.18 -19.53 51.82
CA ASN A 203 -14.00 -18.29 52.61
C ASN A 203 -15.26 -17.90 53.41
N GLY A 204 -16.22 -18.81 53.60
CA GLY A 204 -17.41 -18.58 54.42
C GLY A 204 -18.43 -17.62 53.81
N MET A 205 -18.34 -17.33 52.51
CA MET A 205 -19.24 -16.46 51.76
C MET A 205 -20.31 -17.29 51.02
N GLY A 206 -20.90 -18.27 51.68
CA GLY A 206 -21.84 -19.23 51.09
C GLY A 206 -23.07 -18.58 50.45
N ASP A 207 -23.61 -17.52 51.07
CA ASP A 207 -24.81 -16.81 50.60
C ASP A 207 -24.61 -16.12 49.24
N LEU A 208 -23.35 -15.89 48.84
CA LEU A 208 -23.00 -15.28 47.55
C LEU A 208 -22.85 -16.31 46.43
N VAL A 209 -22.79 -17.62 46.74
CA VAL A 209 -22.57 -18.69 45.74
C VAL A 209 -23.73 -18.77 44.75
N ASP A 210 -24.96 -18.64 45.22
CA ASP A 210 -26.18 -18.72 44.40
C ASP A 210 -26.36 -17.50 43.48
N LEU A 211 -25.66 -16.40 43.77
CA LEU A 211 -25.63 -15.19 42.94
C LEU A 211 -24.64 -15.29 41.77
N VAL A 212 -23.71 -16.24 41.82
CA VAL A 212 -22.78 -16.53 40.72
C VAL A 212 -23.42 -17.63 39.87
N GLN A 213 -24.06 -17.26 38.76
CA GLN A 213 -24.63 -18.20 37.78
C GLN A 213 -23.61 -18.63 36.73
#